data_AF-A0A1I7JR49-F1
#
_entry.id   AF-A0A1I7JR49-F1
#
_cell.length_a   1.000
_cell.length_b   1.000
_cell.length_c   1.000
_cell.angle_alpha   90.00
_cell.angle_beta   90.00
_cell.angle_gamma   90.00
#
_symmetry.space_group_name_H-M   'P 1'
#
loop_
_entity.id
_entity.type
_entity.pdbx_description
1 polymer ?
#
loop_
_entity_poly.entity_id
_entity_poly.type
_entity_poly.pdbx_seq_one_letter_code
_entity_poly.pdbx_strand_id
1 'polypeptide(L)'
;MSQLPPSIGPVTPTAPGPLAVRVREPSIGLFYWVVTRLSADEHTADQRVEASDHPYPTHEAAMEAGAACLKALKSAGFELQPAL
;
A
#
# COMPACT_ATOMS: atom_id res chain seq x y z
N MET A 1 12.74 -5.91 43.39
CA MET A 1 11.58 -6.33 42.59
C MET A 1 11.87 -5.93 41.16
N SER A 2 12.31 -6.88 40.34
CA SER A 2 12.82 -6.62 38.98
C SER A 2 11.65 -6.40 38.02
N GLN A 3 11.58 -5.19 37.45
CA GLN A 3 10.60 -4.84 36.42
C GLN A 3 11.14 -5.37 35.08
N LEU A 4 10.48 -6.39 34.52
CA LEU A 4 10.71 -6.86 33.15
C LEU A 4 10.29 -5.76 32.16
N PRO A 5 11.03 -5.54 31.05
CA PRO A 5 10.57 -4.67 29.98
C PRO A 5 9.34 -5.30 29.29
N PRO A 6 8.44 -4.50 28.70
CA PRO A 6 7.34 -5.04 27.91
C PRO A 6 7.95 -5.80 26.72
N SER A 7 7.70 -7.11 26.65
CA SER A 7 7.92 -7.91 25.46
C SER A 7 7.26 -7.19 24.29
N ILE A 8 8.08 -6.62 23.41
CA ILE A 8 7.65 -6.31 22.04
C ILE A 8 7.34 -7.68 21.45
N GLY A 9 6.04 -8.02 21.41
CA GLY A 9 5.56 -9.23 20.77
C GLY A 9 6.09 -9.31 19.33
N PRO A 10 6.13 -10.50 18.74
CA PRO A 10 6.50 -10.63 17.34
C PRO A 10 5.64 -9.67 16.52
N VAL A 11 6.29 -8.76 15.78
CA VAL A 11 5.62 -7.93 14.79
C VAL A 11 4.76 -8.88 13.96
N THR A 12 3.45 -8.78 14.14
CA THR A 12 2.52 -9.74 13.57
C THR A 12 2.76 -9.72 12.06
N PRO A 13 2.96 -10.89 11.43
CA PRO A 13 3.20 -10.96 10.00
C PRO A 13 2.10 -10.19 9.32
N THR A 14 2.53 -9.20 8.54
CA THR A 14 1.74 -8.27 7.75
C THR A 14 0.44 -8.92 7.30
N ALA A 15 -0.66 -8.58 7.98
CA ALA A 15 -1.94 -9.23 7.71
C ALA A 15 -2.27 -9.09 6.21
N PRO A 16 -2.71 -10.16 5.53
CA PRO A 16 -3.11 -10.11 4.13
C PRO A 16 -4.40 -9.29 4.01
N GLY A 17 -4.25 -7.97 3.92
CA GLY A 17 -5.34 -7.04 3.66
C GLY A 17 -5.58 -6.89 2.15
N PRO A 18 -6.83 -6.63 1.71
CA PRO A 18 -7.10 -6.39 0.31
C PRO A 18 -6.35 -5.15 -0.16
N LEU A 19 -5.66 -5.30 -1.29
CA LEU A 19 -5.01 -4.19 -1.98
C LEU A 19 -6.04 -3.45 -2.83
N ALA A 20 -6.06 -2.13 -2.70
CA ALA A 20 -6.92 -1.23 -3.46
C ALA A 20 -6.09 -0.13 -4.14
N VAL A 21 -6.47 0.22 -5.37
CA VAL A 21 -5.89 1.36 -6.09
C VAL A 21 -6.79 2.56 -5.87
N ARG A 22 -6.18 3.70 -5.53
CA ARG A 22 -6.86 4.98 -5.34
C ARG A 22 -6.16 6.01 -6.19
N VAL A 23 -6.90 6.73 -7.02
CA VAL A 23 -6.37 7.91 -7.73
C VAL A 23 -6.54 9.13 -6.84
N ARG A 24 -5.49 9.95 -6.76
CA ARG A 24 -5.46 11.21 -6.04
C ARG A 24 -5.14 12.34 -7.01
N GLU A 25 -5.75 13.49 -6.78
CA GLU A 25 -5.50 14.70 -7.55
C GLU A 25 -4.99 15.80 -6.58
N PRO A 26 -3.68 15.88 -6.31
CA PRO A 26 -3.11 16.92 -5.45
C PRO A 26 -3.19 18.33 -6.07
N SER A 27 -3.36 18.43 -7.39
CA SER A 27 -3.51 19.69 -8.11
C SER A 27 -4.33 19.45 -9.36
N ILE A 28 -5.05 20.49 -9.79
CA ILE A 28 -6.00 20.39 -10.91
C ILE A 28 -5.32 19.80 -12.14
N GLY A 29 -5.83 18.66 -12.62
CA GLY A 29 -5.33 17.99 -13.81
C GLY A 29 -4.03 17.18 -13.62
N LEU A 30 -3.55 17.01 -12.39
CA LEU A 30 -2.43 16.12 -12.06
C LEU A 30 -2.93 14.93 -11.25
N PHE A 31 -2.97 13.76 -11.86
CA PHE A 31 -3.48 12.54 -11.23
C PHE A 31 -2.35 11.60 -10.84
N TYR A 32 -2.39 11.06 -9.63
CA TYR A 32 -1.44 10.07 -9.14
C TYR A 32 -2.21 8.85 -8.66
N TRP A 33 -1.77 7.66 -8.99
CA TRP A 33 -2.35 6.45 -8.40
C TRP A 33 -1.55 6.03 -7.19
N VAL A 34 -2.23 5.48 -6.19
CA VAL A 34 -1.65 4.94 -4.97
C VAL A 34 -2.30 3.58 -4.71
N VAL A 35 -1.49 2.56 -4.51
CA VAL A 35 -1.95 1.27 -4.01
C VAL A 35 -1.84 1.29 -2.49
N THR A 36 -2.96 1.07 -1.82
CA THR A 36 -3.05 0.95 -0.36
C THR A 36 -3.50 -0.45 0.01
N ARG A 37 -2.87 -1.02 1.04
CA ARG A 37 -3.36 -2.21 1.73
C ARG A 37 -4.36 -1.75 2.76
N LEU A 38 -5.61 -2.18 2.58
CA LEU A 38 -6.67 -1.90 3.53
C LEU A 38 -6.44 -2.72 4.80
N SER A 39 -6.48 -2.05 5.94
CA SER A 39 -6.40 -2.70 7.24
C SER A 39 -7.76 -3.31 7.58
N ALA A 40 -7.77 -4.52 8.12
CA ALA A 40 -9.00 -5.17 8.59
C ALA A 40 -9.55 -4.53 9.88
N ASP A 41 -8.72 -3.72 10.54
CA ASP A 41 -9.04 -3.01 11.77
C ASP A 41 -9.34 -1.54 11.46
N GLU A 42 -10.50 -1.06 11.91
CA GLU A 42 -10.97 0.31 11.66
C GLU A 42 -10.13 1.38 12.39
N HIS A 43 -9.35 0.99 13.41
CA HIS A 43 -8.42 1.90 14.11
C HIS A 43 -7.05 1.96 13.45
N THR A 44 -6.78 1.12 12.46
CA THR A 44 -5.49 1.05 11.78
C THR A 44 -5.59 1.75 10.43
N ALA A 45 -4.80 2.79 10.23
CA ALA A 45 -4.74 3.48 8.94
C ALA A 45 -4.32 2.52 7.80
N ASP A 46 -4.87 2.73 6.61
CA ASP A 46 -4.46 2.00 5.42
C ASP A 46 -2.96 2.19 5.18
N GLN A 47 -2.25 1.09 4.88
CA GLN A 47 -0.83 1.15 4.61
C GLN A 47 -0.60 1.42 3.12
N ARG A 48 0.13 2.48 2.79
CA ARG A 48 0.59 2.70 1.41
C ARG A 48 1.60 1.62 1.03
N VAL A 49 1.32 0.92 -0.07
CA VAL A 49 2.15 -0.15 -0.62
C VAL A 49 2.99 0.38 -1.77
N GLU A 50 2.36 1.10 -2.70
CA GLU A 50 3.03 1.62 -3.89
C GLU A 50 2.33 2.91 -4.35
N ALA A 51 3.01 3.76 -5.10
CA ALA A 51 2.34 4.83 -5.84
C ALA A 51 3.09 5.19 -7.12
N SER A 52 2.42 5.93 -7.99
CA SER A 52 3.06 6.55 -9.13
C SER A 52 4.12 7.58 -8.72
N ASP A 53 5.32 7.47 -9.30
CA ASP A 53 6.38 8.48 -9.21
C ASP A 53 6.09 9.75 -10.01
N HIS A 54 5.24 9.66 -11.04
CA HIS A 54 4.92 10.77 -11.94
C HIS A 54 3.41 11.03 -12.03
N PRO A 55 3.01 12.29 -12.26
CA PRO A 55 1.62 12.62 -12.52
C PRO A 55 1.18 12.11 -13.89
N TYR A 56 -0.10 11.74 -13.97
CA TYR A 56 -0.81 11.43 -15.19
C TYR A 56 -1.72 12.60 -15.57
N PRO A 57 -1.93 12.84 -16.88
CA PRO A 57 -2.75 13.93 -17.37
C PRO A 57 -4.27 13.68 -17.22
N THR A 58 -4.68 12.43 -17.02
CA THR A 58 -6.09 12.06 -16.82
C THR A 58 -6.24 11.05 -15.69
N HIS A 59 -7.41 11.08 -15.04
CA HIS A 59 -7.81 10.13 -14.01
C HIS A 59 -7.80 8.68 -14.53
N GLU A 60 -8.27 8.48 -15.76
CA GLU A 60 -8.32 7.16 -16.41
C GLU A 60 -6.91 6.57 -16.57
N ALA A 61 -5.96 7.35 -17.09
CA ALA A 61 -4.58 6.89 -17.26
C ALA A 61 -3.92 6.52 -15.92
N ALA A 62 -4.17 7.30 -14.86
CA ALA A 62 -3.70 6.95 -13.52
C ALA A 62 -4.35 5.66 -13.01
N MET A 63 -5.66 5.48 -13.22
CA MET A 63 -6.38 4.27 -12.80
C MET A 63 -5.90 3.02 -13.54
N GLU A 64 -5.71 3.09 -14.86
CA GLU A 64 -5.21 1.97 -15.66
C GLU A 64 -3.80 1.56 -15.24
N ALA A 65 -2.89 2.52 -15.06
CA ALA A 65 -1.55 2.26 -14.60
C ALA A 65 -1.54 1.66 -13.18
N GLY A 66 -2.34 2.23 -12.27
CA GLY A 66 -2.50 1.68 -10.92
C GLY A 66 -3.12 0.29 -10.91
N ALA A 67 -4.11 0.02 -11.77
CA ALA A 67 -4.74 -1.29 -11.89
C ALA A 67 -3.78 -2.35 -12.48
N ALA A 68 -2.94 -1.96 -13.44
CA ALA A 68 -1.86 -2.82 -13.95
C ALA A 68 -0.85 -3.14 -12.84
N CYS A 69 -0.44 -2.13 -12.07
CA CYS A 69 0.43 -2.31 -10.90
C CYS A 69 -0.22 -3.23 -9.85
N LEU A 70 -1.50 -3.02 -9.52
CA LEU A 70 -2.23 -3.89 -8.59
C LEU A 70 -2.30 -5.34 -9.07
N LYS A 71 -2.52 -5.56 -10.36
CA LYS A 71 -2.49 -6.90 -10.96
C LYS A 71 -1.10 -7.51 -10.84
N ALA A 72 -0.05 -6.74 -11.11
CA ALA A 72 1.33 -7.19 -10.93
C ALA A 72 1.65 -7.53 -9.47
N LEU A 73 1.24 -6.70 -8.50
CA LEU A 73 1.41 -6.94 -7.07
C LEU A 73 0.65 -8.18 -6.59
N LYS A 74 -0.57 -8.40 -7.09
CA LYS A 74 -1.35 -9.62 -6.82
C LYS A 74 -0.69 -10.86 -7.44
N SER A 75 -0.16 -10.73 -8.66
CA SER A 75 0.50 -11.83 -9.39
C SER A 75 1.89 -12.15 -8.82
N ALA A 76 2.59 -11.16 -8.29
CA ALA A 76 3.89 -11.31 -7.64
C ALA A 76 3.78 -11.85 -6.21
N GLY A 77 2.55 -12.07 -5.70
CA GLY A 77 2.32 -12.72 -4.41
C GLY A 77 3.04 -12.06 -3.22
N PHE A 78 3.40 -10.78 -3.30
CA PHE A 78 4.25 -10.13 -2.30
C PHE A 78 5.48 -10.97 -1.90
N GLU A 79 6.15 -11.64 -2.85
CA GLU A 79 7.53 -12.12 -2.66
C GLU A 79 8.50 -10.92 -2.74
N LEU A 80 8.57 -10.15 -1.67
CA LEU A 80 9.74 -9.30 -1.40
C LEU A 80 10.13 -9.44 0.07
N GLN A 81 10.98 -10.43 0.35
CA GLN A 81 11.91 -10.45 1.48
C GLN A 81 13.21 -11.14 1.04
N PRO A 82 14.37 -10.79 1.60
CA PRO A 82 14.86 -9.50 2.06
C PRO A 82 16.10 -9.05 1.26
N ALA A 83 16.50 -7.78 1.45
CA ALA A 83 17.84 -7.33 1.10
C ALA A 83 18.90 -8.26 1.74
N LEU A 84 19.82 -8.74 0.90
CA LEU A 84 21.08 -9.41 1.28
C LEU A 84 22.09 -8.38 1.81
#